data_AF-A0A930DF32-F1
#
_entry.id   AF-A0A930DF32-F1
#
_cell.length_a   1.000
_cell.length_b   1.000
_cell.length_c   1.000
_cell.angle_alpha   90.00
_cell.angle_beta   90.00
_cell.angle_gamma   90.00
#
_symmetry.space_group_name_H-M   'P 1'
#
loop_
_entity.id
_entity.type
_entity.pdbx_description
1 polymer ?
#
loop_
_entity_poly.entity_id
_entity_poly.type
_entity_poly.pdbx_seq_one_letter_code
_entity_poly.pdbx_strand_id
1 'polypeptide(L)'
;TIEFVSEVINETPKGKTYKDDPSKPVGYVRKESDGHKGRVSKLWKVVKENGVEVSRELVSSDTYRMADDIYIRGTRVDAPAPTAAPVENTEGGGETANDAPADNGPADNSVDVSQGPGFDPNINAGQ
;
A
#
# COMPACT_ATOMS: atom_id res chain seq x y z
N THR A 1 12.75 -43.78 4.58
CA THR A 1 11.83 -42.75 4.07
C THR A 1 12.60 -41.65 3.38
N ILE A 2 12.03 -41.01 2.36
CA ILE A 2 12.59 -39.82 1.72
C ILE A 2 11.67 -38.64 2.01
N GLU A 3 12.24 -37.51 2.40
CA GLU A 3 11.52 -36.26 2.66
C GLU A 3 12.16 -35.11 1.88
N PHE A 4 11.36 -34.14 1.48
CA PHE A 4 11.84 -32.90 0.88
C PHE A 4 11.63 -31.76 1.88
N VAL A 5 12.72 -31.11 2.26
CA VAL A 5 12.73 -30.05 3.27
C VAL A 5 13.15 -28.75 2.60
N SER A 6 12.26 -27.76 2.63
CA SER A 6 12.57 -26.40 2.20
C SER A 6 13.10 -25.59 3.39
N GLU A 7 14.16 -24.83 3.15
CA GLU A 7 14.81 -24.00 4.15
C GLU A 7 15.01 -22.58 3.60
N VAL A 8 14.48 -21.58 4.28
CA VAL A 8 14.77 -20.16 3.98
C VAL A 8 16.03 -19.78 4.72
N ILE A 9 17.09 -19.49 3.98
CA ILE A 9 18.41 -19.18 4.54
C ILE A 9 18.64 -17.68 4.72
N ASN A 10 17.90 -16.85 3.99
CA ASN A 10 17.94 -15.40 4.14
C ASN A 10 16.63 -14.74 3.70
N GLU A 11 16.26 -13.66 4.37
CA GLU A 11 15.19 -12.76 3.93
C GLU A 11 15.72 -11.34 3.83
N THR A 12 15.34 -10.65 2.76
CA THR A 12 15.63 -9.22 2.56
C THR A 12 14.33 -8.44 2.66
N PRO A 13 14.18 -7.50 3.61
CA PRO A 13 12.98 -6.68 3.69
C PRO A 13 12.80 -5.86 2.41
N LYS A 14 11.55 -5.53 2.07
CA LYS A 14 11.28 -4.60 0.97
C LYS A 14 11.63 -3.17 1.38
N GLY A 15 12.17 -2.39 0.44
CA GLY A 15 12.40 -0.97 0.62
C GLY A 15 11.21 -0.11 0.18
N LYS A 16 11.46 1.19 0.11
CA LYS A 16 10.52 2.20 -0.37
C LYS A 16 11.24 3.16 -1.30
N THR A 17 10.65 3.40 -2.45
CA THR A 17 11.13 4.35 -3.45
C THR A 17 10.05 5.40 -3.71
N TYR A 18 10.46 6.66 -3.87
CA TYR A 18 9.57 7.77 -4.20
C TYR A 18 9.82 8.27 -5.62
N LYS A 19 8.73 8.50 -6.35
CA LYS A 19 8.70 9.23 -7.62
C LYS A 19 8.08 10.59 -7.38
N ASP A 20 8.77 11.64 -7.82
CA ASP A 20 8.33 13.01 -7.65
C ASP A 20 7.31 13.38 -8.72
N ASP A 21 6.20 13.98 -8.31
CA ASP A 21 5.17 14.51 -9.19
C ASP A 21 4.99 16.02 -8.95
N PRO A 22 5.52 16.88 -9.85
CA PRO A 22 5.39 18.33 -9.74
C PRO A 22 3.97 18.83 -10.04
N SER A 23 3.05 17.97 -10.48
CA SER A 23 1.63 18.34 -10.63
C SER A 23 0.85 18.28 -9.31
N LYS A 24 1.44 17.69 -8.25
CA LYS A 24 0.79 17.50 -6.95
C LYS A 24 1.44 18.37 -5.88
N PRO A 25 0.66 18.96 -4.96
CA PRO A 25 1.19 19.79 -3.88
C PRO A 25 2.08 18.98 -2.94
N VAL A 26 3.06 19.64 -2.32
CA VAL A 26 3.82 19.07 -1.19
C VAL A 26 2.85 18.55 -0.12
N GLY A 27 3.12 17.35 0.40
CA GLY A 27 2.24 16.64 1.33
C GLY A 27 1.36 15.58 0.66
N TYR A 28 1.18 15.62 -0.66
CA TYR A 28 0.54 14.52 -1.39
C TYR A 28 1.45 13.30 -1.40
N VAL A 29 0.94 12.14 -0.97
CA VAL A 29 1.60 10.83 -1.13
C VAL A 29 0.57 9.80 -1.53
N ARG A 30 0.83 9.06 -2.61
CA ARG A 30 -0.01 7.93 -3.05
C ARG A 30 0.86 6.72 -3.35
N LYS A 31 0.46 5.55 -2.88
CA LYS A 31 1.11 4.29 -3.26
C LYS A 31 0.76 3.94 -4.71
N GLU A 32 1.78 3.68 -5.52
CA GLU A 32 1.64 3.24 -6.91
C GLU A 32 1.75 1.73 -7.04
N SER A 33 2.74 1.13 -6.38
CA SER A 33 3.00 -0.31 -6.46
C SER A 33 3.40 -0.89 -5.10
N ASP A 34 3.02 -2.14 -4.86
CA ASP A 34 3.46 -2.91 -3.69
C ASP A 34 4.70 -3.74 -4.05
N GLY A 35 5.76 -3.52 -3.29
CA GLY A 35 6.97 -4.33 -3.36
C GLY A 35 6.84 -5.61 -2.55
N HIS A 36 7.81 -6.51 -2.72
CA HIS A 36 7.90 -7.77 -2.00
C HIS A 36 9.29 -7.98 -1.40
N LYS A 37 9.34 -8.73 -0.29
CA LYS A 37 10.60 -9.13 0.32
C LYS A 37 11.38 -10.05 -0.62
N GLY A 38 12.70 -9.92 -0.61
CA GLY A 38 13.59 -10.90 -1.21
C GLY A 38 13.76 -12.11 -0.30
N ARG A 39 14.08 -13.26 -0.89
CA ARG A 39 14.37 -14.51 -0.18
C ARG A 39 15.48 -15.28 -0.87
N VAL A 40 16.29 -15.96 -0.08
CA VAL A 40 17.15 -17.03 -0.56
C VAL A 40 16.74 -18.31 0.15
N SER A 41 16.47 -19.37 -0.60
CA SER A 41 16.02 -20.65 -0.05
C SER A 41 16.76 -21.81 -0.69
N LYS A 42 16.76 -22.94 0.00
CA LYS A 42 17.30 -24.21 -0.48
C LYS A 42 16.24 -25.29 -0.31
N LEU A 43 16.19 -26.20 -1.27
CA LEU A 43 15.42 -27.44 -1.15
C LEU A 43 16.38 -28.60 -0.96
N TRP A 44 16.13 -29.40 0.07
CA TRP A 44 16.93 -30.55 0.42
C TRP A 44 16.12 -31.83 0.25
N LYS A 45 16.75 -32.87 -0.30
CA LYS A 45 16.27 -34.24 -0.22
C LYS A 45 16.94 -34.90 0.97
N VAL A 46 16.14 -35.35 1.93
CA VAL A 46 16.60 -35.99 3.16
C VAL A 46 16.20 -37.47 3.10
N VAL A 47 17.17 -38.36 3.26
CA VAL A 47 16.93 -39.80 3.38
C VAL A 47 17.03 -40.19 4.85
N LYS A 48 15.99 -40.87 5.33
CA LYS A 48 15.91 -41.40 6.70
C LYS A 48 15.86 -42.91 6.71
N GLU A 49 16.63 -43.51 7.60
CA GLU A 49 16.55 -44.94 7.93
C GLU A 49 16.10 -45.07 9.39
N ASN A 50 15.06 -45.87 9.63
CA ASN A 50 14.45 -46.04 10.97
C ASN A 50 14.11 -44.71 11.68
N GLY A 51 13.76 -43.67 10.91
CA GLY A 51 13.41 -42.34 11.43
C GLY A 51 14.60 -41.41 11.68
N VAL A 52 15.84 -41.88 11.53
CA VAL A 52 17.06 -41.09 11.68
C VAL A 52 17.56 -40.61 10.32
N GLU A 53 17.91 -39.32 10.20
CA GLU A 53 18.52 -38.77 8.99
C GLU A 53 19.90 -39.39 8.75
N VAL A 54 20.09 -40.01 7.58
CA VAL A 54 21.35 -40.64 7.16
C VAL A 54 22.01 -39.93 5.98
N SER A 55 21.25 -39.16 5.21
CA SER A 55 21.78 -38.38 4.08
C SER A 55 20.93 -37.14 3.80
N ARG A 56 21.59 -36.07 3.36
CA ARG A 56 20.99 -34.83 2.89
C ARG A 56 21.68 -34.35 1.63
N GLU A 57 20.89 -34.16 0.58
CA GLU A 57 21.36 -33.73 -0.74
C GLU A 57 20.67 -32.42 -1.15
N LEU A 58 21.44 -31.45 -1.65
CA LEU A 58 20.89 -30.20 -2.17
C LEU A 58 20.21 -30.46 -3.51
N VAL A 59 18.92 -30.14 -3.60
CA VAL A 59 18.12 -30.31 -4.82
C VAL A 59 18.09 -29.01 -5.61
N SER A 60 17.80 -27.89 -4.94
CA SER A 60 17.76 -26.56 -5.57
C SER A 60 18.24 -25.48 -4.61
N SER A 61 18.69 -24.37 -5.21
CA SER A 61 18.95 -23.12 -4.53
C SER A 61 18.23 -22.02 -5.29
N ASP A 62 17.31 -21.35 -4.63
CA ASP A 62 16.42 -20.36 -5.23
C ASP A 62 16.71 -18.98 -4.64
N THR A 63 16.66 -17.96 -5.50
CA THR A 63 16.80 -16.55 -5.10
C THR A 63 15.65 -15.75 -5.68
N TYR A 64 14.79 -15.27 -4.80
CA TYR A 64 13.75 -14.30 -5.11
C TYR A 64 14.25 -12.90 -4.72
N ARG A 65 14.37 -12.00 -5.69
CA ARG A 65 14.88 -10.65 -5.42
C ARG A 65 13.81 -9.80 -4.73
N MET A 66 14.23 -8.86 -3.89
CA MET A 66 13.31 -7.90 -3.31
C MET A 66 12.84 -6.90 -4.36
N ALA A 67 11.66 -6.34 -4.17
CA ALA A 67 11.16 -5.19 -4.88
C ALA A 67 10.64 -4.16 -3.87
N ASP A 68 10.87 -2.87 -4.15
CA ASP A 68 10.44 -1.77 -3.30
C ASP A 68 8.95 -1.45 -3.46
N ASP A 69 8.34 -0.94 -2.41
CA ASP A 69 7.10 -0.17 -2.56
C ASP A 69 7.39 1.11 -3.34
N ILE A 70 6.57 1.42 -4.34
CA ILE A 70 6.70 2.66 -5.11
C ILE A 70 5.61 3.63 -4.66
N TYR A 71 6.01 4.84 -4.29
CA TYR A 71 5.13 5.94 -3.92
C TYR A 71 5.30 7.12 -4.86
N ILE A 72 4.21 7.75 -5.24
CA ILE A 72 4.21 9.08 -5.86
C ILE A 72 4.15 10.11 -4.74
N ARG A 73 5.05 11.10 -4.72
CA ARG A 73 4.98 12.24 -3.81
C ARG A 73 4.90 13.57 -4.56
N GLY A 74 4.05 14.47 -4.08
CA GLY A 74 3.92 15.80 -4.66
C GLY A 74 5.08 16.71 -4.27
N THR A 75 5.57 17.49 -5.23
CA THR A 75 6.69 18.43 -5.04
C THR A 75 6.34 19.86 -5.38
N ARG A 76 5.09 20.14 -5.80
CA ARG A 76 4.63 21.49 -6.11
C ARG A 76 4.51 22.30 -4.83
N VAL A 77 5.26 23.39 -4.76
CA VAL A 77 5.07 24.40 -3.73
C VAL A 77 4.15 25.47 -4.30
N ASP A 78 2.99 25.62 -3.70
CA ASP A 78 2.09 26.72 -4.03
C ASP A 78 2.66 28.04 -3.49
N ALA A 79 2.50 29.13 -4.25
CA ALA A 79 2.89 30.44 -3.77
C ALA A 79 2.12 30.78 -2.48
N PRO A 80 2.75 31.46 -1.51
CA PRO A 80 2.03 31.92 -0.33
C PRO A 80 0.84 32.76 -0.78
N ALA A 81 -0.33 32.53 -0.17
CA ALA A 81 -1.49 33.36 -0.44
C ALA A 81 -1.11 34.83 -0.20
N PRO A 82 -1.54 35.77 -1.06
CA PRO A 82 -1.30 37.17 -0.81
C PRO A 82 -1.92 37.53 0.55
N THR A 83 -1.13 38.10 1.45
CA THR A 83 -1.62 38.65 2.71
C THR A 83 -2.72 39.65 2.37
N ALA A 84 -3.95 39.40 2.83
CA ALA A 84 -5.03 40.35 2.71
C ALA A 84 -4.59 41.67 3.36
N ALA A 85 -4.63 42.77 2.60
CA ALA A 85 -4.44 44.10 3.15
C ALA A 85 -5.47 44.33 4.29
N PRO A 86 -5.16 45.10 5.33
CA PRO A 86 -6.10 45.36 6.41
C PRO A 86 -7.38 45.97 5.82
N VAL A 87 -8.52 45.31 6.04
CA VAL A 87 -9.83 45.90 5.76
C VAL A 87 -10.07 47.00 6.80
N GLU A 88 -10.16 48.24 6.33
CA GLU A 88 -10.57 49.38 7.14
C GLU A 88 -12.08 49.22 7.41
N ASN A 89 -12.42 49.01 8.69
CA ASN A 89 -13.80 48.82 9.13
C ASN A 89 -14.53 50.17 9.09
N THR A 90 -15.55 50.31 8.22
CA THR A 90 -16.57 51.35 8.36
C THR A 90 -17.91 50.69 8.62
N GLU A 91 -18.35 50.85 9.85
CA GLU A 91 -19.64 50.47 10.41
C GLU A 91 -20.76 51.31 9.76
N GLY A 92 -21.80 50.65 9.25
CA GLY A 92 -22.99 51.30 8.70
C GLY A 92 -24.10 50.27 8.52
N GLY A 93 -24.99 50.19 9.51
CA GLY A 93 -26.02 49.17 9.64
C GLY A 93 -27.19 49.25 8.65
N GLY A 94 -28.00 48.20 8.66
CA GLY A 94 -29.28 48.11 7.95
C GLY A 94 -29.79 46.68 7.85
N GLU A 95 -30.56 46.25 8.85
CA GLU A 95 -31.33 45.01 8.87
C GLU A 95 -32.42 45.03 7.78
N THR A 96 -32.70 43.91 7.11
CA THR A 96 -34.08 43.44 6.87
C THR A 96 -34.14 41.96 6.47
N ALA A 97 -35.01 41.26 7.19
CA ALA A 97 -35.92 40.18 6.80
C ALA A 97 -35.38 38.75 6.54
N ASN A 98 -35.66 37.91 7.54
CA ASN A 98 -35.88 36.47 7.42
C ASN A 98 -37.00 36.16 6.41
N ASP A 99 -36.80 35.13 5.58
CA ASP A 99 -37.85 34.19 5.21
C ASP A 99 -37.22 32.85 4.78
N ALA A 100 -37.47 31.81 5.57
CA ALA A 100 -37.40 30.39 5.21
C ALA A 100 -38.78 29.79 5.53
N PRO A 101 -39.31 28.80 4.78
CA PRO A 101 -38.88 27.39 4.92
C PRO A 101 -38.93 26.64 3.55
N ALA A 102 -38.61 25.36 3.33
CA ALA A 102 -38.53 24.14 4.12
C ALA A 102 -37.58 23.14 3.38
N ASP A 103 -36.80 22.33 4.08
CA ASP A 103 -37.02 20.88 4.28
C ASP A 103 -36.67 19.97 3.09
N ASN A 104 -35.61 19.16 3.26
CA ASN A 104 -35.61 17.72 2.98
C ASN A 104 -34.39 17.08 3.68
N GLY A 105 -34.67 16.08 4.51
CA GLY A 105 -33.77 15.44 5.49
C GLY A 105 -32.59 14.59 4.98
N PRO A 106 -31.95 13.82 5.88
CA PRO A 106 -30.58 13.36 5.71
C PRO A 106 -30.50 12.05 4.91
N ALA A 107 -29.65 12.00 3.90
CA ALA A 107 -29.20 10.74 3.32
C ALA A 107 -28.07 10.17 4.18
N ASP A 108 -28.44 9.18 4.99
CA ASP A 108 -27.60 8.13 5.51
C ASP A 108 -26.82 7.46 4.37
N ASN A 109 -25.49 7.42 4.47
CA ASN A 109 -24.66 6.53 3.68
C ASN A 109 -23.62 5.89 4.61
N SER A 110 -24.09 4.79 5.21
CA SER A 110 -23.32 3.75 5.89
C SER A 110 -21.91 3.55 5.34
N VAL A 111 -20.95 3.48 6.26
CA VAL A 111 -19.55 3.11 6.03
C VAL A 111 -19.49 1.60 5.77
N ASP A 112 -19.20 1.17 4.54
CA ASP A 112 -18.87 -0.23 4.27
C ASP A 112 -17.37 -0.45 4.42
N VAL A 113 -17.00 -1.25 5.43
CA VAL A 113 -15.64 -1.63 5.77
C VAL A 113 -15.49 -3.10 5.42
N SER A 114 -15.20 -3.42 4.16
CA SER A 114 -14.87 -4.80 3.78
C SER A 114 -14.21 -4.90 2.41
N GLN A 115 -13.15 -5.72 2.36
CA GLN A 115 -12.53 -6.32 1.16
C GLN A 115 -11.35 -5.57 0.53
N GLY A 116 -10.15 -5.96 0.98
CA GLY A 116 -8.94 -5.90 0.16
C GLY A 116 -9.07 -6.79 -1.10
N PRO A 117 -8.17 -6.67 -2.08
CA PRO A 117 -8.30 -7.36 -3.35
C PRO A 117 -8.32 -8.88 -3.14
N GLY A 118 -9.46 -9.47 -3.48
CA GLY A 118 -9.82 -10.85 -3.24
C GLY A 118 -8.92 -11.85 -3.96
N PHE A 119 -8.56 -12.89 -3.22
CA PHE A 119 -8.15 -14.18 -3.73
C PHE A 119 -9.35 -14.80 -4.46
N ASP A 120 -9.25 -15.04 -5.78
CA ASP A 120 -10.24 -15.85 -6.50
C ASP A 120 -9.78 -17.31 -6.46
N PRO A 121 -10.46 -18.19 -5.70
CA PRO A 121 -10.08 -19.60 -5.60
C PRO A 121 -10.43 -20.43 -6.85
N ASN A 122 -10.98 -19.86 -7.92
CA ASN A 122 -11.46 -20.61 -9.09
C ASN A 122 -10.66 -20.46 -10.39
N ILE A 123 -9.44 -19.92 -10.34
CA ILE A 123 -8.54 -19.93 -11.49
C ILE A 123 -7.77 -21.26 -11.58
N ASN A 124 -8.35 -22.23 -12.29
CA ASN A 124 -7.63 -23.38 -12.81
C ASN A 124 -8.03 -23.70 -14.26
N ALA A 125 -7.06 -24.29 -14.98
CA ALA A 125 -6.99 -24.72 -16.38
C ALA A 125 -6.68 -23.57 -17.37
N GLY A 126 -5.51 -23.51 -18.02
CA GLY A 126 -4.74 -24.64 -18.54
C GLY A 126 -5.37 -25.11 -19.85
N GLN A 127 -5.12 -24.36 -20.93
CA GLN A 127 -5.04 -24.84 -22.31
C GLN A 127 -4.18 -23.87 -23.13
#